data_AF-A0A1D1UPF1-F1
#
_entry.id   AF-A0A1D1UPF1-F1
#
_cell.length_a   1.000
_cell.length_b   1.000
_cell.length_c   1.000
_cell.angle_alpha   90.00
_cell.angle_beta   90.00
_cell.angle_gamma   90.00
#
_symmetry.space_group_name_H-M   'P 1'
#
loop_
_entity.id
_entity.type
_entity.pdbx_description
1 polymer ?
#
loop_
_entity_poly.entity_id
_entity_poly.type
_entity_poly.pdbx_seq_one_letter_code
_entity_poly.pdbx_strand_id
1 'polypeptide(L)'
;MTDADVALPDRTGWRYKLARTTHISNPLLREGLAEFLGSFILIIFGNGAVAEVVLSAKTGAVNNFFSINIAYGLAVAFGVYIAGGVSGGHLNPAVSLGMAVLGKLQWRKVGIYFLAQYLGCFVASAVLYAIYADAFYAHDGGYRITNPAHPNATASIFASYPQEHLTWGGGLVDQIFATSFLMIGILALTDERNTAPPKGVVPILVGLLVTAIGLSYGYNCGFPVNPARDLGPRLFTLVGGWGVEPFSFRNHNWFWIPVIGPHLGALLGVAVYQLFVGNQWPPLQRSGIELQVVRKNGLDEYELVKARDVRGSDLTVPVAISTKDGTTQQLLETR
;
A
#
# COMPACT_ATOMS: atom_id res chain seq x y z
N MET A 1 -7.88 -6.65 -22.64
CA MET A 1 -6.83 -7.67 -22.71
C MET A 1 -7.43 -8.94 -22.15
N THR A 2 -7.66 -9.89 -23.04
CA THR A 2 -8.19 -11.22 -22.77
C THR A 2 -7.36 -11.91 -21.70
N ASP A 3 -8.01 -12.76 -20.89
CA ASP A 3 -7.37 -13.75 -20.04
C ASP A 3 -6.34 -14.52 -20.86
N ALA A 4 -5.10 -14.04 -20.86
CA ALA A 4 -4.00 -14.77 -21.43
C ALA A 4 -3.80 -15.96 -20.51
N ASP A 5 -4.03 -17.15 -21.05
CA ASP A 5 -3.59 -18.42 -20.53
C ASP A 5 -2.15 -18.29 -20.01
N VAL A 6 -2.00 -17.95 -18.73
CA VAL A 6 -0.77 -18.20 -17.99
C VAL A 6 -0.72 -19.71 -17.95
N ALA A 7 0.02 -20.31 -18.88
CA ALA A 7 0.21 -21.74 -18.99
C ALA A 7 0.45 -22.29 -17.57
N LEU A 8 -0.54 -23.01 -17.04
CA LEU A 8 -0.44 -23.60 -15.72
C LEU A 8 0.86 -24.42 -15.71
N PRO A 9 1.75 -24.23 -14.73
CA PRO A 9 3.04 -24.91 -14.71
C PRO A 9 2.81 -26.42 -14.88
N ASP A 10 3.69 -27.07 -15.64
CA ASP A 10 3.67 -28.52 -15.88
C ASP A 10 3.25 -29.26 -14.60
N ARG A 11 2.06 -29.86 -14.64
CA ARG A 11 1.37 -30.45 -13.48
C ARG A 11 2.09 -31.67 -12.93
N THR A 12 3.20 -32.08 -13.54
CA THR A 12 3.99 -33.25 -13.13
C THR A 12 5.33 -32.87 -12.50
N GLY A 13 5.81 -31.63 -12.70
CA GLY A 13 7.10 -31.16 -12.22
C GLY A 13 7.16 -30.88 -10.71
N TRP A 14 8.37 -30.88 -10.14
CA TRP A 14 8.60 -30.62 -8.71
C TRP A 14 8.08 -29.25 -8.25
N ARG A 15 8.07 -28.24 -9.14
CA ARG A 15 7.53 -26.90 -8.86
C ARG A 15 6.03 -26.92 -8.61
N TYR A 16 5.28 -27.71 -9.39
CA TYR A 16 3.84 -27.89 -9.19
C TYR A 16 3.55 -28.64 -7.90
N LYS A 17 4.31 -29.72 -7.63
CA LYS A 17 4.17 -30.47 -6.37
C LYS A 17 4.43 -29.57 -5.16
N LEU A 18 5.53 -28.81 -5.19
CA LEU A 18 5.88 -27.87 -4.14
C LEU A 18 4.78 -26.82 -3.95
N ALA A 19 4.37 -26.14 -5.04
CA ALA A 19 3.30 -25.14 -4.99
C ALA A 19 2.02 -25.72 -4.40
N ARG A 20 1.61 -26.93 -4.79
CA ARG A 20 0.43 -27.60 -4.23
C ARG A 20 0.59 -27.90 -2.74
N THR A 21 1.77 -28.34 -2.30
CA THR A 21 2.03 -28.64 -0.88
C THR A 21 2.15 -27.40 0.00
N THR A 22 2.62 -26.27 -0.54
CA THR A 22 2.81 -25.02 0.21
C THR A 22 1.65 -24.04 0.02
N HIS A 23 0.71 -24.32 -0.88
CA HIS A 23 -0.44 -23.44 -1.13
C HIS A 23 -1.37 -23.44 0.08
N ILE A 24 -1.56 -22.25 0.65
CA ILE A 24 -2.48 -22.02 1.76
C ILE A 24 -3.87 -21.75 1.20
N SER A 25 -4.88 -22.53 1.59
CA SER A 25 -6.25 -22.32 1.07
C SER A 25 -6.98 -21.13 1.71
N ASN A 26 -6.60 -20.75 2.94
CA ASN A 26 -7.26 -19.65 3.66
C ASN A 26 -6.85 -18.28 3.07
N PRO A 27 -7.77 -17.51 2.48
CA PRO A 27 -7.46 -16.23 1.83
C PRO A 27 -6.94 -15.18 2.84
N LEU A 28 -7.48 -15.14 4.06
CA LEU A 28 -7.06 -14.21 5.10
C LEU A 28 -5.57 -14.41 5.45
N LEU A 29 -5.15 -15.66 5.58
CA LEU A 29 -3.76 -16.00 5.88
C LEU A 29 -2.84 -15.69 4.69
N ARG A 30 -3.28 -15.95 3.45
CA ARG A 30 -2.52 -15.59 2.25
C ARG A 30 -2.29 -14.07 2.16
N GLU A 31 -3.34 -13.29 2.37
CA GLU A 31 -3.27 -11.83 2.37
C GLU A 31 -2.38 -11.32 3.50
N GLY A 32 -2.50 -11.88 4.70
CA GLY A 32 -1.63 -11.56 5.82
C GLY A 32 -0.15 -11.85 5.52
N LEU A 33 0.18 -12.97 4.89
CA LEU A 33 1.57 -13.29 4.51
C LEU A 33 2.11 -12.32 3.43
N ALA A 34 1.27 -11.91 2.49
CA ALA A 34 1.62 -10.90 1.49
C ALA A 34 1.87 -9.52 2.13
N GLU A 35 0.99 -9.07 3.04
CA GLU A 35 1.18 -7.83 3.80
C GLU A 35 2.43 -7.87 4.67
N PHE A 36 2.70 -9.00 5.34
CA PHE A 36 3.93 -9.20 6.12
C PHE A 36 5.17 -9.03 5.23
N LEU A 37 5.22 -9.71 4.09
CA LEU A 37 6.40 -9.67 3.21
C LEU A 37 6.56 -8.30 2.54
N GLY A 38 5.47 -7.66 2.12
CA GLY A 38 5.53 -6.31 1.56
C GLY A 38 6.00 -5.27 2.58
N SER A 39 5.50 -5.33 3.83
CA SER A 39 5.94 -4.46 4.92
C SER A 39 7.38 -4.76 5.35
N PHE A 40 7.81 -6.03 5.29
CA PHE A 40 9.20 -6.40 5.48
C PHE A 40 10.11 -5.72 4.46
N ILE A 41 9.73 -5.76 3.17
CA ILE A 41 10.48 -5.16 2.07
C ILE A 41 10.53 -3.63 2.18
N LEU A 42 9.42 -3.01 2.60
CA LEU A 42 9.37 -1.58 2.90
C LEU A 42 10.46 -1.19 3.91
N ILE A 43 10.56 -1.93 5.02
CA ILE A 43 11.53 -1.62 6.08
C ILE A 43 12.95 -1.98 5.69
N ILE A 44 13.18 -3.13 5.06
CA ILE A 44 14.55 -3.59 4.78
C ILE A 44 15.30 -2.60 3.88
N PHE A 45 14.63 -2.03 2.88
CA PHE A 45 15.23 -1.04 1.99
C PHE A 45 15.17 0.38 2.58
N GLY A 46 14.02 0.77 3.15
CA GLY A 46 13.85 2.10 3.73
C GLY A 46 14.81 2.34 4.91
N ASN A 47 14.75 1.50 5.95
CA ASN A 47 15.67 1.60 7.08
C ASN A 47 17.10 1.20 6.71
N GLY A 48 17.31 0.36 5.70
CA GLY A 48 18.64 0.07 5.16
C GLY A 48 19.36 1.32 4.65
N ALA A 49 18.66 2.19 3.91
CA ALA A 49 19.22 3.47 3.48
C ALA A 49 19.53 4.40 4.66
N VAL A 50 18.70 4.39 5.72
CA VAL A 50 18.99 5.16 6.93
C VAL A 50 20.22 4.59 7.65
N ALA A 51 20.32 3.26 7.75
CA ALA A 51 21.47 2.59 8.35
C ALA A 51 22.76 2.95 7.63
N GLU A 52 22.76 2.96 6.30
CA GLU A 52 23.92 3.36 5.51
C GLU A 52 24.37 4.80 5.84
N VAL A 53 23.44 5.76 5.84
CA VAL A 53 23.74 7.17 6.16
C VAL A 53 24.27 7.33 7.58
N VAL A 54 23.62 6.70 8.56
CA VAL A 54 24.00 6.85 9.97
C VAL A 54 25.31 6.14 10.27
N LEU A 55 25.44 4.87 9.88
CA LEU A 55 26.59 4.05 10.25
C LEU A 55 27.86 4.49 9.52
N SER A 56 27.75 5.00 8.28
CA SER A 56 28.90 5.51 7.51
C SER A 56 29.26 6.97 7.82
N ALA A 57 28.54 7.65 8.72
CA ALA A 57 28.71 9.10 8.95
C ALA A 57 30.15 9.50 9.35
N LYS A 58 30.89 8.61 10.04
CA LYS A 58 32.26 8.86 10.52
C LYS A 58 33.35 8.62 9.48
N THR A 59 33.06 7.84 8.44
CA THR A 59 34.02 7.45 7.39
C THR A 59 33.85 8.28 6.12
N GLY A 60 32.97 9.29 6.15
CA GLY A 60 32.45 9.98 4.98
C GLY A 60 31.10 9.39 4.59
N ALA A 61 30.04 10.19 4.73
CA ALA A 61 28.70 9.78 4.35
C ALA A 61 28.65 9.55 2.83
N VAL A 62 28.37 8.31 2.43
CA VAL A 62 28.18 7.95 1.00
C VAL A 62 26.83 8.47 0.50
N ASN A 63 25.86 8.57 1.41
CA ASN A 63 24.46 8.88 1.16
C ASN A 63 23.96 10.00 2.09
N ASN A 64 22.79 10.56 1.79
CA ASN A 64 22.21 11.69 2.52
C ASN A 64 20.68 11.60 2.62
N PHE A 65 20.04 12.62 3.20
CA PHE A 65 18.59 12.66 3.36
C PHE A 65 17.83 12.50 2.03
N PHE A 66 18.33 13.04 0.92
CA PHE A 66 17.73 12.85 -0.40
C PHE A 66 17.72 11.37 -0.81
N SER A 67 18.84 10.66 -0.64
CA SER A 67 18.92 9.22 -0.94
C SER A 67 17.98 8.37 -0.08
N ILE A 68 17.78 8.73 1.20
CA ILE A 68 16.81 8.07 2.09
C ILE A 68 15.39 8.19 1.54
N ASN A 69 15.00 9.39 1.09
CA ASN A 69 13.67 9.62 0.54
C ASN A 69 13.41 8.81 -0.74
N ILE A 70 14.41 8.75 -1.64
CA ILE A 70 14.33 7.94 -2.87
C ILE A 70 14.23 6.45 -2.52
N ALA A 71 15.07 5.96 -1.60
CA ALA A 71 15.06 4.57 -1.18
C ALA A 71 13.72 4.16 -0.56
N TYR A 72 13.12 5.02 0.28
CA TYR A 72 11.80 4.77 0.86
C TYR A 72 10.69 4.67 -0.20
N GLY A 73 10.69 5.55 -1.20
CA GLY A 73 9.73 5.45 -2.30
C GLY A 73 9.89 4.16 -3.11
N LEU A 74 11.14 3.77 -3.43
CA LEU A 74 11.42 2.50 -4.11
C LEU A 74 11.00 1.31 -3.25
N ALA A 75 11.25 1.34 -1.95
CA ALA A 75 10.86 0.30 -1.00
C ALA A 75 9.34 0.08 -0.99
N VAL A 76 8.56 1.18 -0.99
CA VAL A 76 7.10 1.12 -1.11
C VAL A 76 6.70 0.52 -2.46
N ALA A 77 7.27 0.97 -3.58
CA ALA A 77 6.93 0.44 -4.89
C ALA A 77 7.16 -1.08 -4.98
N PHE A 78 8.33 -1.56 -4.54
CA PHE A 78 8.63 -3.00 -4.54
C PHE A 78 7.78 -3.78 -3.55
N GLY A 79 7.52 -3.25 -2.36
CA GLY A 79 6.59 -3.87 -1.41
C GLY A 79 5.21 -4.07 -2.02
N VAL A 80 4.68 -3.04 -2.71
CA VAL A 80 3.37 -3.08 -3.36
C VAL A 80 3.39 -4.05 -4.55
N TYR A 81 4.47 -4.13 -5.33
CA TYR A 81 4.59 -5.16 -6.37
C TYR A 81 4.56 -6.58 -5.81
N ILE A 82 5.21 -6.81 -4.67
CA ILE A 82 5.29 -8.13 -4.03
C ILE A 82 3.93 -8.56 -3.46
N ALA A 83 3.22 -7.65 -2.80
CA ALA A 83 1.98 -7.97 -2.09
C ALA A 83 0.70 -7.74 -2.92
N GLY A 84 0.76 -6.83 -3.90
CA GLY A 84 -0.39 -6.22 -4.57
C GLY A 84 -1.34 -7.21 -5.23
N GLY A 85 -0.82 -8.22 -5.92
CA GLY A 85 -1.64 -9.26 -6.57
C GLY A 85 -2.39 -10.19 -5.61
N VAL A 86 -2.01 -10.23 -4.33
CA VAL A 86 -2.60 -11.11 -3.32
C VAL A 86 -3.46 -10.33 -2.32
N SER A 87 -2.91 -9.28 -1.69
CA SER A 87 -3.57 -8.52 -0.62
C SER A 87 -4.08 -7.14 -1.04
N GLY A 88 -3.70 -6.66 -2.23
CA GLY A 88 -3.82 -5.26 -2.60
C GLY A 88 -2.64 -4.38 -2.17
N GLY A 89 -1.69 -4.92 -1.39
CA GLY A 89 -0.43 -4.26 -1.04
C GLY A 89 -0.63 -2.96 -0.25
N HIS A 90 -1.34 -3.02 0.87
CA HIS A 90 -1.57 -1.83 1.70
C HIS A 90 -0.32 -1.42 2.47
N LEU A 91 0.35 -2.38 3.09
CA LEU A 91 1.62 -2.28 3.82
C LEU A 91 1.63 -1.25 4.97
N ASN A 92 0.46 -0.70 5.28
CA ASN A 92 0.26 0.47 6.11
C ASN A 92 -1.12 0.36 6.81
N PRO A 93 -1.15 0.36 8.15
CA PRO A 93 -2.39 0.33 8.91
C PRO A 93 -3.33 1.51 8.59
N ALA A 94 -2.79 2.71 8.36
CA ALA A 94 -3.60 3.88 8.04
C ALA A 94 -4.28 3.75 6.67
N VAL A 95 -3.57 3.24 5.66
CA VAL A 95 -4.15 2.94 4.33
C VAL A 95 -5.20 1.84 4.44
N SER A 96 -4.91 0.78 5.21
CA SER A 96 -5.86 -0.32 5.43
C SER A 96 -7.15 0.16 6.09
N LEU A 97 -7.07 1.06 7.07
CA LEU A 97 -8.22 1.70 7.68
C LEU A 97 -9.00 2.56 6.67
N GLY A 98 -8.30 3.41 5.90
CA GLY A 98 -8.93 4.25 4.87
C GLY A 98 -9.67 3.43 3.81
N MET A 99 -9.06 2.34 3.34
CA MET A 99 -9.69 1.39 2.41
C MET A 99 -10.89 0.66 3.04
N ALA A 100 -10.84 0.33 4.34
CA ALA A 100 -11.95 -0.29 5.03
C ALA A 100 -13.16 0.65 5.19
N VAL A 101 -12.91 1.94 5.49
CA VAL A 101 -13.95 2.97 5.55
C VAL A 101 -14.65 3.16 4.20
N LEU A 102 -13.91 3.03 3.10
CA LEU A 102 -14.47 3.07 1.73
C LEU A 102 -15.14 1.77 1.29
N GLY A 103 -15.16 0.73 2.13
CA GLY A 103 -15.68 -0.59 1.77
C GLY A 103 -14.80 -1.37 0.77
N LYS A 104 -13.58 -0.87 0.48
CA LYS A 104 -12.60 -1.53 -0.38
C LYS A 104 -11.81 -2.64 0.34
N LEU A 105 -11.81 -2.62 1.68
CA LEU A 105 -11.32 -3.71 2.53
C LEU A 105 -12.43 -4.16 3.49
N GLN A 106 -12.64 -5.47 3.60
CA GLN A 106 -13.59 -6.00 4.57
C GLN A 106 -13.07 -5.78 6.00
N TRP A 107 -13.88 -5.19 6.89
CA TRP A 107 -13.51 -4.88 8.27
C TRP A 107 -12.90 -6.06 9.05
N ARG A 108 -13.41 -7.29 8.84
CA ARG A 108 -12.86 -8.51 9.46
C ARG A 108 -11.39 -8.80 9.13
N LYS A 109 -10.87 -8.23 8.03
CA LYS A 109 -9.48 -8.39 7.59
C LYS A 109 -8.53 -7.39 8.23
N VAL A 110 -9.04 -6.24 8.69
CA VAL A 110 -8.23 -5.11 9.18
C VAL A 110 -7.27 -5.54 10.28
N GLY A 111 -7.74 -6.33 11.26
CA GLY A 111 -6.88 -6.82 12.35
C GLY A 111 -5.71 -7.68 11.87
N ILE A 112 -5.93 -8.54 10.87
CA ILE A 112 -4.87 -9.36 10.29
C ILE A 112 -3.89 -8.53 9.48
N TYR A 113 -4.38 -7.55 8.71
CA TYR A 113 -3.51 -6.65 7.96
C TYR A 113 -2.61 -5.88 8.92
N PHE A 114 -3.16 -5.31 9.98
CA PHE A 114 -2.40 -4.58 10.99
C PHE A 114 -1.33 -5.49 11.61
N LEU A 115 -1.73 -6.66 12.12
CA LEU A 115 -0.81 -7.60 12.75
C LEU A 115 0.32 -8.01 11.81
N ALA A 116 -0.01 -8.37 10.57
CA ALA A 116 0.97 -8.75 9.55
C ALA A 116 1.95 -7.62 9.24
N GLN A 117 1.46 -6.39 9.06
CA GLN A 117 2.27 -5.22 8.75
C GLN A 117 3.23 -4.90 9.90
N TYR A 118 2.72 -4.87 11.15
CA TYR A 118 3.56 -4.63 12.33
C TYR A 118 4.64 -5.71 12.50
N LEU A 119 4.28 -6.98 12.35
CA LEU A 119 5.22 -8.09 12.45
C LEU A 119 6.26 -8.06 11.32
N GLY A 120 5.83 -7.76 10.09
CA GLY A 120 6.74 -7.64 8.94
C GLY A 120 7.80 -6.57 9.17
N CYS A 121 7.38 -5.39 9.63
CA CYS A 121 8.29 -4.29 9.95
C CYS A 121 9.22 -4.61 11.14
N PHE A 122 8.71 -5.29 12.18
CA PHE A 122 9.50 -5.73 13.33
C PHE A 122 10.59 -6.72 12.91
N VAL A 123 10.22 -7.77 12.15
CA VAL A 123 11.16 -8.80 11.71
C VAL A 123 12.19 -8.24 10.75
N ALA A 124 11.79 -7.35 9.82
CA ALA A 124 12.74 -6.66 8.95
C ALA A 124 13.78 -5.84 9.72
N SER A 125 13.37 -5.22 10.83
CA SER A 125 14.28 -4.47 11.70
C SER A 125 15.30 -5.38 12.38
N ALA A 126 14.86 -6.55 12.87
CA ALA A 126 15.76 -7.54 13.44
C ALA A 126 16.76 -8.09 12.40
N VAL A 127 16.29 -8.37 11.19
CA VAL A 127 17.15 -8.82 10.08
C VAL A 127 18.15 -7.73 9.67
N LEU A 128 17.70 -6.48 9.55
CA LEU A 128 18.58 -5.36 9.22
C LEU A 128 19.68 -5.17 10.27
N TYR A 129 19.30 -5.20 11.56
CA TYR A 129 20.25 -5.11 12.65
C TYR A 129 21.29 -6.23 12.62
N ALA A 130 20.86 -7.47 12.32
CA ALA A 130 21.78 -8.60 12.18
C ALA A 130 22.73 -8.44 10.99
N ILE A 131 22.23 -7.96 9.83
CA ILE A 131 23.04 -7.72 8.64
C ILE A 131 24.11 -6.64 8.90
N TYR A 132 23.76 -5.58 9.63
CA TYR A 132 24.65 -4.46 9.93
C TYR A 132 25.38 -4.58 11.28
N ALA A 133 25.35 -5.74 11.94
CA ALA A 133 25.81 -5.88 13.33
C ALA A 133 27.24 -5.36 13.56
N ASP A 134 28.17 -5.67 12.65
CA ASP A 134 29.56 -5.21 12.72
C ASP A 134 29.65 -3.68 12.54
N ALA A 135 28.88 -3.11 11.61
CA ALA A 135 28.83 -1.67 11.37
C ALA A 135 28.22 -0.91 12.56
N PHE A 136 27.19 -1.48 13.21
CA PHE A 136 26.66 -0.96 14.47
C PHE A 136 27.74 -0.92 15.55
N TYR A 137 28.44 -2.05 15.77
CA TYR A 137 29.51 -2.12 16.77
C TYR A 137 30.65 -1.13 16.48
N ALA A 138 31.07 -1.01 15.22
CA ALA A 138 32.08 -0.04 14.81
C ALA A 138 31.63 1.41 15.03
N HIS A 139 30.33 1.70 14.86
CA HIS A 139 29.78 3.04 15.00
C HIS A 139 29.58 3.47 16.46
N ASP A 140 28.97 2.62 17.29
CA ASP A 140 28.55 2.98 18.65
C ASP A 140 29.27 2.22 19.78
N GLY A 141 30.17 1.30 19.45
CA GLY A 141 30.94 0.53 20.43
C GLY A 141 30.10 -0.47 21.22
N GLY A 142 28.89 -0.80 20.75
CA GLY A 142 27.94 -1.68 21.45
C GLY A 142 26.98 -0.94 22.39
N TYR A 143 27.08 0.38 22.51
CA TYR A 143 26.20 1.19 23.34
C TYR A 143 25.06 1.75 22.50
N ARG A 144 23.84 1.25 22.74
CA ARG A 144 22.64 1.63 21.99
C ARG A 144 22.08 2.96 22.48
N ILE A 145 22.24 4.01 21.67
CA ILE A 145 21.88 5.39 22.03
C ILE A 145 20.68 5.87 21.22
N THR A 146 19.70 6.46 21.91
CA THR A 146 18.45 6.92 21.30
C THR A 146 18.53 8.33 20.75
N ASN A 147 19.12 9.27 21.51
CA ASN A 147 19.05 10.70 21.20
C ASN A 147 19.76 11.04 19.87
N PRO A 148 19.04 11.41 18.80
CA PRO A 148 19.64 11.67 17.48
C PRO A 148 20.68 12.80 17.46
N ALA A 149 20.70 13.67 18.48
CA ALA A 149 21.73 14.71 18.62
C ALA A 149 23.10 14.14 19.05
N HIS A 150 23.14 12.91 19.58
CA HIS A 150 24.38 12.26 19.95
C HIS A 150 25.08 11.68 18.71
N PRO A 151 26.40 11.88 18.51
CA PRO A 151 27.10 11.49 17.27
C PRO A 151 27.16 9.98 17.01
N ASN A 152 26.90 9.16 18.04
CA ASN A 152 26.84 7.71 17.95
C ASN A 152 25.40 7.17 18.05
N ALA A 153 24.38 8.03 17.92
CA ALA A 153 23.00 7.60 18.03
C ALA A 153 22.56 6.78 16.84
N THR A 154 21.84 5.70 17.12
CA THR A 154 21.52 4.67 16.13
C THR A 154 20.04 4.30 16.12
N ALA A 155 19.24 4.78 17.09
CA ALA A 155 17.82 4.45 17.15
C ALA A 155 16.99 5.02 15.98
N SER A 156 17.43 6.14 15.41
CA SER A 156 16.79 6.79 14.24
C SER A 156 16.85 5.94 12.97
N ILE A 157 17.70 4.91 12.93
CA ILE A 157 17.70 3.89 11.88
C ILE A 157 16.38 3.13 11.85
N PHE A 158 15.76 2.91 13.00
CA PHE A 158 14.58 2.05 13.11
C PHE A 158 13.28 2.83 13.09
N ALA A 159 13.17 3.87 13.91
CA ALA A 159 11.94 4.62 14.12
C ALA A 159 12.17 6.13 13.95
N SER A 160 11.09 6.88 13.74
CA SER A 160 11.20 8.32 13.56
C SER A 160 11.31 9.04 14.91
N TYR A 161 11.94 10.22 14.89
CA TYR A 161 12.07 11.10 16.04
C TYR A 161 11.87 12.56 15.61
N PRO A 162 11.25 13.40 16.45
CA PRO A 162 10.98 14.79 16.14
C PRO A 162 12.24 15.65 16.24
N GLN A 163 12.37 16.64 15.34
CA GLN A 163 13.41 17.67 15.43
C GLN A 163 13.26 18.54 16.67
N GLU A 164 14.33 19.22 17.11
CA GLU A 164 14.36 20.04 18.33
C GLU A 164 13.25 21.07 18.46
N HIS A 165 12.92 21.75 17.36
CA HIS A 165 11.86 22.76 17.34
C HIS A 165 10.44 22.20 17.35
N LEU A 166 10.25 20.89 17.16
CA LEU A 166 8.91 20.33 16.93
C LEU A 166 8.20 20.01 18.25
N THR A 167 7.05 20.67 18.47
CA THR A 167 6.14 20.36 19.57
C THR A 167 5.31 19.11 19.27
N TRP A 168 4.75 18.48 20.30
CA TRP A 168 3.86 17.32 20.11
C TRP A 168 2.64 17.67 19.23
N GLY A 169 2.08 18.87 19.39
CA GLY A 169 0.93 19.34 18.61
C GLY A 169 1.29 19.61 17.15
N GLY A 170 2.46 20.25 16.92
CA GLY A 170 2.99 20.44 15.57
C GLY A 170 3.27 19.12 14.86
N GLY A 171 3.85 18.15 15.56
CA GLY A 171 4.10 16.81 15.00
C GLY A 171 2.81 16.04 14.68
N LEU A 172 1.76 16.19 15.49
CA LEU A 172 0.46 15.58 15.18
C LEU A 172 -0.14 16.17 13.89
N VAL A 173 -0.13 17.50 13.75
CA VAL A 173 -0.62 18.19 12.54
C VAL A 173 0.19 17.76 11.32
N ASP A 174 1.52 17.73 11.44
CA ASP A 174 2.43 17.27 10.39
C ASP A 174 2.06 15.86 9.89
N GLN A 175 1.87 14.91 10.81
CA GLN A 175 1.55 13.53 10.46
C GLN A 175 0.13 13.33 9.91
N ILE A 176 -0.84 14.14 10.35
CA ILE A 176 -2.18 14.16 9.78
C ILE A 176 -2.12 14.61 8.31
N PHE A 177 -1.48 15.75 8.02
CA PHE A 177 -1.45 16.29 6.67
C PHE A 177 -0.59 15.46 5.73
N ALA A 178 0.62 15.05 6.14
CA ALA A 178 1.50 14.21 5.31
C ALA A 178 0.80 12.89 4.92
N THR A 179 0.08 12.26 5.85
CA THR A 179 -0.65 11.02 5.55
C THR A 179 -1.93 11.28 4.76
N SER A 180 -2.57 12.44 4.91
CA SER A 180 -3.71 12.81 4.07
C SER A 180 -3.31 12.95 2.60
N PHE A 181 -2.14 13.52 2.31
CA PHE A 181 -1.61 13.59 0.95
C PHE A 181 -1.30 12.21 0.38
N LEU A 182 -0.74 11.31 1.19
CA LEU A 182 -0.55 9.92 0.82
C LEU A 182 -1.88 9.26 0.43
N MET A 183 -2.90 9.38 1.28
CA MET A 183 -4.19 8.73 1.03
C MET A 183 -4.91 9.34 -0.18
N ILE A 184 -4.90 10.66 -0.34
CA ILE A 184 -5.44 11.35 -1.52
C ILE A 184 -4.76 10.85 -2.79
N GLY A 185 -3.43 10.77 -2.81
CA GLY A 185 -2.68 10.30 -3.97
C GLY A 185 -2.94 8.83 -4.29
N ILE A 186 -3.00 7.95 -3.28
CA ILE A 186 -3.38 6.53 -3.47
C ILE A 186 -4.78 6.43 -4.09
N LEU A 187 -5.75 7.17 -3.57
CA LEU A 187 -7.11 7.16 -4.12
C LEU A 187 -7.15 7.70 -5.54
N ALA A 188 -6.43 8.79 -5.83
CA ALA A 188 -6.33 9.35 -7.17
C ALA A 188 -5.72 8.37 -8.19
N LEU A 189 -4.69 7.63 -7.80
CA LEU A 189 -3.99 6.64 -8.64
C LEU A 189 -4.77 5.33 -8.82
N THR A 190 -5.71 5.02 -7.91
CA THR A 190 -6.47 3.76 -7.92
C THR A 190 -7.94 3.94 -8.30
N ASP A 191 -8.42 5.18 -8.47
CA ASP A 191 -9.76 5.45 -8.97
C ASP A 191 -9.79 5.29 -10.50
N GLU A 192 -10.33 4.16 -10.96
CA GLU A 192 -10.48 3.84 -12.39
C GLU A 192 -11.32 4.86 -13.18
N ARG A 193 -12.09 5.72 -12.49
CA ARG A 193 -12.85 6.81 -13.14
C ARG A 193 -12.00 8.03 -13.46
N ASN A 194 -10.87 8.19 -12.76
CA ASN A 194 -9.94 9.29 -12.95
C ASN A 194 -8.93 8.99 -14.08
N THR A 195 -7.87 9.78 -14.18
CA THR A 195 -6.68 9.51 -15.02
C THR A 195 -5.82 8.37 -14.46
N ALA A 196 -6.45 7.23 -14.17
CA ALA A 196 -5.77 6.07 -13.61
C ALA A 196 -4.69 5.57 -14.58
N PRO A 197 -3.44 5.39 -14.11
CA PRO A 197 -2.38 4.80 -14.90
C PRO A 197 -2.69 3.31 -15.15
N PRO A 198 -1.96 2.65 -16.08
CA PRO A 198 -2.00 1.20 -16.20
C PRO A 198 -1.72 0.52 -14.86
N LYS A 199 -2.45 -0.56 -14.53
CA LYS A 199 -2.37 -1.23 -13.20
C LYS A 199 -0.94 -1.60 -12.79
N GLY A 200 -0.12 -2.03 -13.75
CA GLY A 200 1.29 -2.35 -13.50
C GLY A 200 2.19 -1.17 -13.15
N VAL A 201 1.75 0.08 -13.39
CA VAL A 201 2.51 1.32 -13.12
C VAL A 201 2.14 1.94 -11.78
N VAL A 202 0.96 1.61 -11.24
CA VAL A 202 0.47 2.14 -9.95
C VAL A 202 1.51 2.00 -8.82
N PRO A 203 2.19 0.86 -8.62
CA PRO A 203 3.16 0.73 -7.52
C PRO A 203 4.32 1.72 -7.61
N ILE A 204 4.84 1.99 -8.81
CA ILE A 204 5.91 2.99 -9.02
C ILE A 204 5.42 4.39 -8.64
N LEU A 205 4.21 4.76 -9.08
CA LEU A 205 3.67 6.09 -8.79
C LEU A 205 3.32 6.28 -7.30
N VAL A 206 2.87 5.22 -6.61
CA VAL A 206 2.70 5.23 -5.15
C VAL A 206 4.07 5.38 -4.46
N GLY A 207 5.11 4.73 -4.96
CA GLY A 207 6.48 4.92 -4.47
C GLY A 207 6.98 6.36 -4.66
N LEU A 208 6.79 6.93 -5.84
CA LEU A 208 7.15 8.33 -6.13
C LEU A 208 6.35 9.33 -5.29
N LEU A 209 5.08 9.04 -4.99
CA LEU A 209 4.28 9.82 -4.06
C LEU A 209 4.91 9.84 -2.66
N VAL A 210 5.36 8.69 -2.16
CA VAL A 210 6.06 8.61 -0.87
C VAL A 210 7.39 9.36 -0.90
N THR A 211 8.16 9.25 -1.99
CA THR A 211 9.37 10.08 -2.19
C THR A 211 9.04 11.57 -2.11
N ALA A 212 7.99 12.03 -2.82
CA ALA A 212 7.60 13.44 -2.82
C ALA A 212 7.23 13.92 -1.42
N ILE A 213 6.46 13.12 -0.66
CA ILE A 213 6.11 13.42 0.73
C ILE A 213 7.37 13.52 1.59
N GLY A 214 8.31 12.59 1.46
CA GLY A 214 9.55 12.62 2.23
C GLY A 214 10.43 13.84 1.92
N LEU A 215 10.54 14.22 0.65
CA LEU A 215 11.29 15.41 0.21
C LEU A 215 10.64 16.72 0.68
N SER A 216 9.32 16.78 0.83
CA SER A 216 8.60 18.01 1.19
C SER A 216 8.26 18.14 2.68
N TYR A 217 8.00 17.02 3.37
CA TYR A 217 7.52 16.97 4.76
C TYR A 217 8.40 16.14 5.69
N GLY A 218 9.57 15.71 5.21
CA GLY A 218 10.44 14.84 5.98
C GLY A 218 11.27 15.51 7.08
N TYR A 219 11.49 16.83 7.01
CA TYR A 219 12.40 17.51 7.94
C TYR A 219 11.92 17.44 9.40
N ASN A 220 10.65 17.74 9.66
CA ASN A 220 10.12 17.89 11.02
C ASN A 220 10.25 16.62 11.86
N CYS A 221 9.88 15.46 11.31
CA CYS A 221 9.86 14.22 12.07
C CYS A 221 10.04 12.95 11.23
N GLY A 222 10.64 13.06 10.04
CA GLY A 222 11.00 11.90 9.23
C GLY A 222 9.84 11.21 8.51
N PHE A 223 8.72 11.91 8.30
CA PHE A 223 7.57 11.49 7.47
C PHE A 223 7.12 10.03 7.63
N PRO A 224 6.95 9.47 8.86
CA PRO A 224 6.65 8.05 8.99
C PRO A 224 5.39 7.64 8.21
N VAL A 225 4.31 8.44 8.24
CA VAL A 225 3.03 8.29 7.47
C VAL A 225 2.40 6.89 7.47
N ASN A 226 2.92 5.99 8.28
CA ASN A 226 2.63 4.57 8.34
C ASN A 226 2.88 4.09 9.77
N PRO A 227 1.83 3.75 10.52
CA PRO A 227 1.94 3.28 11.90
C PRO A 227 2.82 2.04 12.06
N ALA A 228 2.78 1.09 11.11
CA ALA A 228 3.58 -0.13 11.17
C ALA A 228 5.06 0.15 10.90
N ARG A 229 5.36 1.08 9.99
CA ARG A 229 6.73 1.50 9.66
C ARG A 229 7.45 2.19 10.82
N ASP A 230 6.71 2.75 11.77
CA ASP A 230 7.30 3.36 12.96
C ASP A 230 7.26 2.42 14.18
N LEU A 231 6.07 1.95 14.56
CA LEU A 231 5.91 1.19 15.80
C LEU A 231 6.54 -0.21 15.72
N GLY A 232 6.49 -0.88 14.57
CA GLY A 232 7.10 -2.21 14.39
C GLY A 232 8.61 -2.18 14.68
N PRO A 233 9.39 -1.34 13.99
CA PRO A 233 10.81 -1.16 14.27
C PRO A 233 11.08 -0.59 15.67
N ARG A 234 10.24 0.31 16.18
CA ARG A 234 10.37 0.83 17.55
C ARG A 234 10.21 -0.29 18.59
N LEU A 235 9.28 -1.22 18.41
CA LEU A 235 9.17 -2.40 19.26
C LEU A 235 10.41 -3.28 19.20
N PHE A 236 11.05 -3.41 18.03
CA PHE A 236 12.33 -4.11 17.93
C PHE A 236 13.42 -3.47 18.80
N THR A 237 13.47 -2.13 18.90
CA THR A 237 14.49 -1.45 19.73
C THR A 237 14.46 -1.84 21.21
N LEU A 238 13.31 -2.30 21.75
CA LEU A 238 13.20 -2.84 23.12
C LEU A 238 14.11 -4.05 23.33
N VAL A 239 14.15 -4.95 22.34
CA VAL A 239 14.95 -6.19 22.39
C VAL A 239 16.31 -6.05 21.71
N GLY A 240 16.50 -5.01 20.89
CA GLY A 240 17.76 -4.68 20.22
C GLY A 240 18.79 -3.97 21.11
N GLY A 241 18.42 -3.60 22.34
CA GLY A 241 19.35 -3.06 23.36
C GLY A 241 19.20 -1.57 23.66
N TRP A 242 18.33 -0.82 22.97
CA TRP A 242 18.05 0.59 23.28
C TRP A 242 17.13 0.78 24.49
N GLY A 243 16.46 -0.30 24.95
CA GLY A 243 15.55 -0.24 26.09
C GLY A 243 14.30 0.58 25.79
N VAL A 244 13.74 1.23 26.82
CA VAL A 244 12.47 1.96 26.75
C VAL A 244 12.57 3.40 26.24
N GLU A 245 13.80 3.94 26.17
CA GLU A 245 14.04 5.34 25.80
C GLU A 245 13.46 5.72 24.42
N PRO A 246 13.49 4.86 23.37
CA PRO A 246 12.79 5.08 22.11
C PRO A 246 11.29 5.38 22.24
N PHE A 247 10.63 4.96 23.32
CA PHE A 247 9.21 5.22 23.57
C PHE A 247 8.99 6.48 24.40
N SER A 248 9.93 6.84 25.27
CA SER A 248 9.82 8.01 26.16
C SER A 248 10.53 9.27 25.64
N PHE A 249 10.92 9.27 24.36
CA PHE A 249 11.72 10.34 23.77
C PHE A 249 11.10 11.73 24.01
N ARG A 250 11.89 12.64 24.60
CA ARG A 250 11.55 14.03 24.95
C ARG A 250 10.29 14.22 25.80
N ASN A 251 10.04 13.30 26.75
CA ASN A 251 9.03 13.45 27.82
C ASN A 251 7.55 13.59 27.38
N HIS A 252 7.25 13.58 26.08
CA HIS A 252 5.87 13.56 25.55
C HIS A 252 5.53 12.24 24.84
N ASN A 253 6.43 11.25 24.94
CA ASN A 253 6.27 9.91 24.42
C ASN A 253 5.97 9.88 22.92
N TRP A 254 6.88 10.41 22.09
CA TRP A 254 6.70 10.58 20.64
C TRP A 254 5.99 9.41 19.91
N PHE A 255 6.21 8.16 20.33
CA PHE A 255 5.71 6.94 19.69
C PHE A 255 4.23 6.93 19.31
N TRP A 256 3.35 7.63 20.04
CA TRP A 256 1.91 7.61 19.75
C TRP A 256 1.53 8.51 18.57
N ILE A 257 2.32 9.55 18.28
CA ILE A 257 2.07 10.48 17.16
C ILE A 257 2.15 9.79 15.80
N PRO A 258 3.22 9.05 15.45
CA PRO A 258 3.29 8.31 14.19
C PRO A 258 2.36 7.10 14.14
N VAL A 259 1.66 6.78 15.23
CA VAL A 259 0.57 5.80 15.24
C VAL A 259 -0.76 6.47 14.98
N ILE A 260 -1.17 7.46 15.78
CA ILE A 260 -2.49 8.07 15.71
C ILE A 260 -2.61 9.08 14.55
N GLY A 261 -1.60 9.93 14.37
CA GLY A 261 -1.58 10.96 13.33
C GLY A 261 -1.86 10.41 11.94
N PRO A 262 -1.16 9.34 11.50
CA PRO A 262 -1.42 8.74 10.20
C PRO A 262 -2.84 8.18 10.02
N HIS A 263 -3.43 7.54 11.04
CA HIS A 263 -4.82 7.06 10.93
C HIS A 263 -5.78 8.23 10.72
N LEU A 264 -5.66 9.31 11.51
CA LEU A 264 -6.45 10.52 11.34
C LEU A 264 -6.23 11.16 9.96
N GLY A 265 -4.97 11.21 9.51
CA GLY A 265 -4.61 11.70 8.19
C GLY A 265 -5.21 10.90 7.04
N ALA A 266 -5.20 9.56 7.13
CA ALA A 266 -5.83 8.71 6.12
C ALA A 266 -7.35 8.91 6.06
N LEU A 267 -8.02 9.04 7.20
CA LEU A 267 -9.46 9.36 7.26
C LEU A 267 -9.75 10.73 6.66
N LEU A 268 -8.95 11.75 6.98
CA LEU A 268 -9.05 13.07 6.39
C LEU A 268 -8.85 13.01 4.86
N GLY A 269 -7.82 12.32 4.39
CA GLY A 269 -7.53 12.17 2.97
C GLY A 269 -8.65 11.45 2.21
N VAL A 270 -9.26 10.42 2.81
CA VAL A 270 -10.46 9.78 2.29
C VAL A 270 -11.61 10.79 2.16
N ALA A 271 -11.92 11.50 3.23
CA ALA A 271 -13.03 12.47 3.24
C ALA A 271 -12.83 13.56 2.18
N VAL A 272 -11.62 14.14 2.12
CA VAL A 272 -11.26 15.19 1.15
C VAL A 272 -11.33 14.64 -0.28
N TYR A 273 -10.73 13.49 -0.56
CA TYR A 273 -10.77 12.95 -1.93
C TYR A 273 -12.20 12.65 -2.39
N GLN A 274 -13.02 12.03 -1.54
CA GLN A 274 -14.41 11.76 -1.90
C GLN A 274 -15.21 13.05 -2.10
N LEU A 275 -15.07 14.02 -1.20
CA LEU A 275 -15.83 15.28 -1.29
C LEU A 275 -15.43 16.09 -2.54
N PHE A 276 -14.15 16.18 -2.87
CA PHE A 276 -13.66 17.08 -3.92
C PHE A 276 -13.50 16.41 -5.29
N VAL A 277 -13.35 15.08 -5.35
CA VAL A 277 -13.08 14.35 -6.61
C VAL A 277 -13.99 13.13 -6.76
N GLY A 278 -13.95 12.19 -5.82
CA GLY A 278 -14.60 10.89 -5.95
C GLY A 278 -16.12 10.94 -6.15
N ASN A 279 -16.79 11.90 -5.49
CA ASN A 279 -18.23 12.13 -5.59
C ASN A 279 -18.61 13.18 -6.67
N GLN A 280 -17.63 13.82 -7.30
CA GLN A 280 -17.86 14.84 -8.32
C GLN A 280 -17.94 14.25 -9.73
N TRP A 281 -17.60 12.97 -9.89
CA TRP A 281 -17.86 12.25 -11.13
C TRP A 281 -19.37 12.20 -11.39
N PRO A 282 -19.82 12.45 -12.64
CA PRO A 282 -21.21 12.23 -13.01
C PRO A 282 -21.66 10.82 -12.57
N PRO A 283 -22.93 10.63 -12.19
CA PRO A 283 -23.46 9.31 -11.90
C PRO A 283 -23.07 8.36 -13.02
N LEU A 284 -22.60 7.16 -12.68
CA LEU A 284 -22.34 6.13 -13.68
C LEU A 284 -23.60 6.01 -14.53
N GLN A 285 -23.53 6.49 -15.78
CA GLN A 285 -24.52 6.17 -16.78
C GLN A 285 -24.40 4.66 -16.92
N ARG A 286 -25.28 3.93 -16.24
CA ARG A 286 -25.41 2.49 -16.44
C ARG A 286 -25.59 2.36 -17.95
N SER A 287 -24.66 1.70 -18.63
CA SER A 287 -24.87 1.19 -19.97
C SER A 287 -26.04 0.22 -19.85
N GLY A 288 -27.25 0.76 -19.99
CA GLY A 288 -28.47 0.00 -19.98
C GLY A 288 -28.53 -0.69 -21.33
N ILE A 289 -28.32 -2.00 -21.35
CA ILE A 289 -28.86 -2.80 -22.44
C ILE A 289 -30.36 -2.88 -22.16
N GLU A 290 -31.14 -1.99 -22.75
CA GLU A 290 -32.61 -2.10 -22.74
C GLU A 290 -33.01 -3.19 -23.75
N LEU A 291 -33.27 -4.39 -23.25
CA LEU A 291 -33.88 -5.46 -24.02
C LEU A 291 -35.40 -5.21 -24.08
N GLN A 292 -35.92 -4.81 -25.25
CA GLN A 292 -37.37 -4.85 -25.49
C GLN A 292 -37.78 -6.22 -26.02
N VAL A 293 -38.68 -6.90 -25.31
CA VAL A 293 -39.27 -8.17 -25.76
C VAL A 293 -40.40 -7.87 -26.74
N VAL A 294 -40.26 -8.28 -28.00
CA VAL A 294 -41.31 -8.14 -29.02
C VAL A 294 -41.97 -9.50 -29.24
N ARG A 295 -43.18 -9.70 -28.69
CA ARG A 295 -43.98 -10.89 -29.02
C ARG A 295 -44.53 -10.79 -30.44
N LYS A 296 -44.09 -11.67 -31.34
CA LYS A 296 -44.74 -11.90 -32.63
C LYS A 296 -45.47 -13.25 -32.61
N ASN A 297 -46.74 -13.24 -33.01
CA ASN A 297 -47.53 -14.43 -33.36
C ASN A 297 -47.63 -15.54 -32.28
N GLY A 298 -47.64 -15.18 -30.99
CA GLY A 298 -47.88 -16.14 -29.90
C GLY A 298 -46.70 -17.05 -29.54
N LEU A 299 -45.53 -16.81 -30.14
CA LEU A 299 -44.25 -17.40 -29.74
C LEU A 299 -43.37 -16.30 -29.10
N ASP A 300 -42.72 -16.60 -27.98
CA ASP A 300 -41.78 -15.69 -27.34
C ASP A 300 -40.46 -15.65 -28.14
N GLU A 301 -40.43 -14.88 -29.23
CA GLU A 301 -39.17 -14.49 -29.89
C GLU A 301 -38.57 -13.26 -29.19
N TYR A 302 -37.27 -13.31 -28.89
CA TYR A 302 -36.54 -12.21 -28.27
C TYR A 302 -35.72 -11.51 -29.36
N GLU A 303 -35.94 -10.23 -29.61
CA GLU A 303 -35.16 -9.44 -30.56
C GLU A 303 -34.48 -8.27 -29.84
N LEU A 304 -33.18 -8.06 -30.04
CA LEU A 304 -32.47 -6.93 -29.44
C LEU A 304 -32.79 -5.66 -30.23
N VAL A 305 -33.65 -4.80 -29.68
CA VAL A 305 -34.11 -3.58 -30.37
C VAL A 305 -33.08 -2.44 -30.31
N LYS A 306 -32.26 -2.36 -29.25
CA LYS A 306 -31.19 -1.34 -29.14
C LYS A 306 -30.20 -1.67 -28.02
N ALA A 307 -28.91 -1.62 -28.32
CA ALA A 307 -27.87 -1.48 -27.30
C ALA A 307 -27.30 -0.06 -27.40
N ARG A 308 -27.06 0.60 -26.26
CA ARG A 308 -26.47 1.95 -26.24
C ARG A 308 -25.25 1.97 -25.32
N ASP A 309 -24.18 2.59 -25.80
CA ASP A 309 -22.96 2.85 -25.04
C ASP A 309 -23.24 3.91 -23.97
N VAL A 310 -22.34 3.99 -23.00
CA VAL A 310 -22.24 4.99 -21.94
C VAL A 310 -22.32 6.42 -22.48
N ARG A 311 -22.04 6.66 -23.77
CA ARG A 311 -22.14 7.99 -24.42
C ARG A 311 -23.45 8.23 -25.18
N GLY A 312 -24.43 7.34 -25.07
CA GLY A 312 -25.68 7.41 -25.82
C GLY A 312 -25.54 7.05 -27.30
N SER A 313 -24.36 6.60 -27.72
CA SER A 313 -24.10 6.07 -29.06
C SER A 313 -24.73 4.69 -29.18
N ASP A 314 -25.41 4.40 -30.29
CA ASP A 314 -25.93 3.06 -30.54
C ASP A 314 -24.74 2.08 -30.66
N LEU A 315 -24.79 0.97 -29.90
CA LEU A 315 -23.83 -0.11 -29.93
C LEU A 315 -24.32 -1.19 -30.89
N THR A 316 -23.49 -1.56 -31.86
CA THR A 316 -23.66 -2.79 -32.62
C THR A 316 -23.10 -3.94 -31.79
N VAL A 317 -23.96 -4.63 -31.04
CA VAL A 317 -23.57 -5.83 -30.27
C VAL A 317 -24.13 -7.05 -30.99
N PRO A 318 -23.31 -8.05 -31.38
CA PRO A 318 -23.82 -9.31 -31.89
C PRO A 318 -24.53 -10.05 -30.76
N VAL A 319 -25.84 -10.24 -30.88
CA VAL A 319 -26.65 -10.99 -29.91
C VAL A 319 -27.00 -12.35 -30.52
N ALA A 320 -26.65 -13.42 -29.80
CA ALA A 320 -27.10 -14.76 -30.11
C ALA A 320 -28.35 -15.06 -29.26
N ILE A 321 -29.47 -15.35 -29.91
CA ILE A 321 -30.69 -15.82 -29.23
C ILE A 321 -30.70 -17.35 -29.29
N SER A 322 -30.79 -17.98 -28.12
CA SER A 322 -30.98 -19.42 -28.00
C SER A 322 -32.47 -19.69 -27.85
N THR A 323 -33.08 -20.39 -28.81
CA THR A 323 -34.44 -20.91 -28.67
C THR A 323 -34.40 -22.18 -27.83
N LYS A 324 -35.53 -22.55 -27.21
CA LYS A 324 -35.68 -23.75 -26.36
C LYS A 324 -35.30 -25.07 -27.05
N ASP A 325 -35.14 -25.04 -28.37
CA ASP A 325 -34.92 -26.20 -29.24
C ASP A 325 -33.42 -26.45 -29.52
N GLY A 326 -32.53 -25.59 -28.98
CA GLY A 326 -31.08 -25.73 -29.09
C GLY A 326 -30.46 -25.17 -30.38
N THR A 327 -31.25 -24.53 -31.25
CA THR A 327 -30.77 -23.93 -32.49
C THR A 327 -30.34 -22.48 -32.24
N THR A 328 -29.04 -22.19 -32.35
CA THR A 328 -28.52 -20.82 -32.31
C THR A 328 -28.66 -20.18 -33.68
N GLN A 329 -29.48 -19.13 -33.83
CA GLN A 329 -29.45 -18.28 -35.02
C GLN A 329 -28.58 -17.03 -34.74
N GLN A 330 -27.58 -16.79 -35.59
CA GLN A 330 -26.90 -15.50 -35.67
C GLN A 330 -27.80 -14.53 -36.45
N LEU A 331 -28.27 -13.47 -35.80
CA LEU A 331 -28.89 -12.36 -36.51
C LEU A 331 -27.80 -11.45 -37.10
N LEU A 332 -28.01 -11.11 -38.37
CA LEU A 332 -27.16 -10.29 -39.24
C LEU A 332 -26.75 -8.96 -38.61
N GLU A 333 -25.50 -8.57 -38.87
CA GLU A 333 -24.98 -7.22 -38.65
C GLU A 333 -25.93 -6.19 -39.30
N THR A 334 -26.55 -5.35 -38.47
CA THR A 334 -27.21 -4.14 -38.98
C THR A 334 -26.12 -3.07 -39.15
N ARG A 335 -26.00 -2.57 -40.39
CA ARG A 335 -25.14 -1.41 -40.73
C ARG A 335 -25.55 -0.17 -39.97
#